data_AF-A0A174W4Q7-F1
#
_entry.id   AF-A0A174W4Q7-F1
#
_cell.length_a   1.000
_cell.length_b   1.000
_cell.length_c   1.000
_cell.angle_alpha   90.00
_cell.angle_beta   90.00
_cell.angle_gamma   90.00
#
_symmetry.space_group_name_H-M   'P 1'
#
loop_
_entity.id
_entity.type
_entity.pdbx_description
1 polymer ?
#
loop_
_entity_poly.entity_id
_entity_poly.type
_entity_poly.pdbx_seq_one_letter_code
_entity_poly.pdbx_strand_id
1 'polypeptide(L)'
;MSTKKKFEEVSIECILKISYDIWDRSMEEYKKTMNECNNITYKDAMKYRYYHSKLTGDIALKLYRKYIINKDNRDERILYLSALTHDIKKIDKKHSQAGADWIRNNIGDFFEISDDDIEKVALLVRYHKSSVKKIEHIQDKNILDLILILQIADSLSKFREKSVYKEIDHDKLKKKLIEVIESFNK
;
A
#
# COMPACT_ATOMS: atom_id res chain seq x y z
N MET A 1 -15.27 -20.71 -14.11
CA MET A 1 -13.91 -20.37 -13.66
C MET A 1 -13.63 -18.94 -14.10
N SER A 2 -13.38 -18.02 -13.17
CA SER A 2 -12.90 -16.68 -13.54
C SER A 2 -11.47 -16.85 -14.05
N THR A 3 -11.22 -16.55 -15.33
CA THR A 3 -9.87 -16.57 -15.89
C THR A 3 -9.09 -15.45 -15.20
N LYS A 4 -8.10 -15.83 -14.38
CA LYS A 4 -7.23 -14.86 -13.72
C LYS A 4 -6.58 -13.97 -14.79
N LYS A 5 -6.45 -12.68 -14.52
CA LYS A 5 -5.83 -11.75 -15.47
C LYS A 5 -4.33 -11.71 -15.22
N LYS A 6 -3.55 -11.71 -16.30
CA LYS A 6 -2.10 -11.50 -16.25
C LYS A 6 -1.76 -10.14 -15.68
N PHE A 7 -0.97 -10.12 -14.61
CA PHE A 7 -0.62 -8.91 -13.89
C PHE A 7 0.14 -7.89 -14.77
N GLU A 8 0.96 -8.38 -15.70
CA GLU A 8 1.70 -7.54 -16.64
C GLU A 8 0.82 -6.88 -17.71
N GLU A 9 -0.42 -7.33 -17.88
CA GLU A 9 -1.36 -6.85 -18.90
C GLU A 9 -2.50 -6.02 -18.31
N VAL A 10 -2.77 -6.10 -17.00
CA VAL A 10 -3.88 -5.36 -16.38
C VAL A 10 -3.64 -3.85 -16.32
N SER A 11 -4.71 -3.07 -16.49
CA SER A 11 -4.66 -1.63 -16.27
C SER A 11 -4.69 -1.29 -14.76
N ILE A 12 -4.23 -0.09 -14.42
CA ILE A 12 -4.33 0.47 -13.05
C ILE A 12 -5.78 0.46 -12.54
N GLU A 13 -6.75 0.79 -13.40
CA GLU A 13 -8.17 0.74 -13.04
C GLU A 13 -8.63 -0.69 -12.72
N CYS A 14 -8.13 -1.68 -13.45
CA CYS A 14 -8.42 -3.08 -13.19
C CYS A 14 -7.81 -3.54 -11.85
N ILE A 15 -6.59 -3.09 -11.51
CA ILE A 15 -5.96 -3.36 -10.21
C ILE A 15 -6.81 -2.75 -9.08
N LEU A 16 -7.29 -1.51 -9.24
CA LEU A 16 -8.20 -0.89 -8.27
C LEU A 16 -9.48 -1.72 -8.08
N LYS A 17 -10.11 -2.19 -9.16
CA LYS A 17 -11.31 -3.02 -9.07
C LYS A 17 -11.04 -4.34 -8.33
N ILE A 18 -9.96 -5.04 -8.68
CA ILE A 18 -9.57 -6.30 -8.04
C ILE A 18 -9.17 -6.08 -6.57
N SER A 19 -8.68 -4.89 -6.21
CA SER A 19 -8.32 -4.59 -4.82
C SER A 19 -9.51 -4.68 -3.86
N TYR A 20 -10.74 -4.41 -4.33
CA TYR A 20 -11.93 -4.62 -3.49
C TYR A 20 -12.07 -6.10 -3.10
N ASP A 21 -11.95 -7.01 -4.06
CA ASP A 21 -12.05 -8.46 -3.82
C ASP A 21 -10.93 -8.95 -2.87
N ILE A 22 -9.72 -8.37 -3.00
CA ILE A 22 -8.59 -8.64 -2.10
C ILE A 22 -8.93 -8.25 -0.65
N TRP A 23 -9.47 -7.05 -0.46
CA TRP A 23 -9.88 -6.55 0.86
C TRP A 23 -11.04 -7.36 1.44
N ASP A 24 -12.03 -7.71 0.63
CA ASP A 24 -13.16 -8.54 1.05
C ASP A 24 -12.68 -9.90 1.56
N ARG A 25 -11.80 -10.59 0.82
CA ARG A 25 -11.20 -11.85 1.28
C ARG A 25 -10.43 -11.68 2.60
N SER A 26 -9.59 -10.66 2.72
CA SER A 26 -8.85 -10.41 3.96
C SER A 26 -9.79 -10.18 5.14
N MET A 27 -10.87 -9.40 4.95
CA MET A 27 -11.86 -9.10 5.98
C MET A 27 -12.68 -10.32 6.41
N GLU A 28 -13.00 -11.23 5.47
CA GLU A 28 -13.73 -12.46 5.77
C GLU A 28 -12.97 -13.40 6.72
N GLU A 29 -11.63 -13.43 6.65
CA GLU A 29 -10.80 -14.22 7.57
C GLU A 29 -10.96 -13.74 9.02
N TYR A 30 -11.13 -12.43 9.25
CA TYR A 30 -11.32 -11.90 10.60
C TYR A 30 -12.73 -12.10 11.14
N LYS A 31 -13.76 -12.10 10.28
CA LYS A 31 -15.14 -12.44 10.70
C LYS A 31 -15.22 -13.83 11.32
N LYS A 32 -14.40 -14.77 10.85
CA LYS A 32 -14.35 -16.15 11.38
C LYS A 32 -13.72 -16.23 12.78
N THR A 33 -13.03 -15.19 13.23
CA THR A 33 -12.24 -15.18 14.46
C THR A 33 -12.70 -14.13 15.49
N MET A 34 -13.68 -13.27 15.14
CA MET A 34 -14.16 -12.18 15.99
C MET A 34 -15.64 -12.32 16.37
N ASN A 35 -15.98 -11.97 17.62
CA ASN A 35 -17.36 -11.92 18.12
C ASN A 35 -18.19 -10.82 17.42
N GLU A 36 -19.53 -11.00 17.36
CA GLU A 36 -20.45 -10.15 16.58
C GLU A 36 -20.39 -8.64 16.86
N CYS A 37 -20.26 -8.21 18.12
CA CYS A 37 -20.16 -6.79 18.47
C CYS A 37 -18.83 -6.16 18.00
N ASN A 38 -17.75 -6.95 17.99
CA ASN A 38 -16.47 -6.52 17.44
C ASN A 38 -16.52 -6.45 15.90
N ASN A 39 -17.38 -7.23 15.25
CA ASN A 39 -17.46 -7.30 13.79
C ASN A 39 -17.99 -6.01 13.12
N ILE A 40 -18.93 -5.27 13.74
CA ILE A 40 -19.47 -4.02 13.17
C ILE A 40 -18.40 -2.92 13.18
N THR A 41 -17.81 -2.66 14.35
CA THR A 41 -16.73 -1.68 14.53
C THR A 41 -15.51 -2.03 13.67
N TYR A 42 -15.20 -3.32 13.56
CA TYR A 42 -14.15 -3.84 12.69
C TYR A 42 -14.40 -3.54 11.20
N LYS A 43 -15.61 -3.82 10.72
CA LYS A 43 -15.98 -3.60 9.30
C LYS A 43 -15.80 -2.14 8.90
N ASP A 44 -16.23 -1.21 9.74
CA ASP A 44 -16.11 0.22 9.43
C ASP A 44 -14.67 0.72 9.52
N ALA A 45 -13.88 0.20 10.47
CA ALA A 45 -12.44 0.48 10.53
C ALA A 45 -11.72 -0.01 9.25
N MET A 46 -12.07 -1.19 8.74
CA MET A 46 -11.46 -1.74 7.52
C MET A 46 -11.92 -1.03 6.26
N LYS A 47 -13.19 -0.62 6.15
CA LYS A 47 -13.65 0.26 5.05
C LYS A 47 -12.88 1.58 5.03
N TYR A 48 -12.65 2.20 6.19
CA TYR A 48 -11.82 3.40 6.27
C TYR A 48 -10.39 3.11 5.81
N ARG A 49 -9.81 1.97 6.20
CA ARG A 49 -8.46 1.59 5.75
C ARG A 49 -8.38 1.36 4.24
N TYR A 50 -9.41 0.75 3.65
CA TYR A 50 -9.51 0.63 2.20
C TYR A 50 -9.48 2.01 1.52
N TYR A 51 -10.31 2.95 1.99
CA TYR A 51 -10.33 4.32 1.46
C TYR A 51 -8.96 5.01 1.60
N HIS A 52 -8.34 4.88 2.76
CA HIS A 52 -6.99 5.38 3.04
C HIS A 52 -5.96 4.80 2.06
N SER A 53 -5.96 3.49 1.85
CA SER A 53 -5.07 2.81 0.92
C SER A 53 -5.29 3.23 -0.53
N LYS A 54 -6.54 3.45 -0.95
CA LYS A 54 -6.85 4.04 -2.26
C LYS A 54 -6.24 5.44 -2.41
N LEU A 55 -6.44 6.31 -1.42
CA LEU A 55 -5.89 7.66 -1.44
C LEU A 55 -4.36 7.65 -1.49
N THR A 56 -3.73 6.76 -0.71
CA THR A 56 -2.28 6.50 -0.76
C THR A 56 -1.85 6.06 -2.16
N GLY A 57 -2.56 5.12 -2.79
CA GLY A 57 -2.28 4.66 -4.15
C GLY A 57 -2.34 5.78 -5.18
N ASP A 58 -3.39 6.61 -5.13
CA ASP A 58 -3.56 7.74 -6.07
C ASP A 58 -2.44 8.78 -5.93
N ILE A 59 -1.95 9.02 -4.70
CA ILE A 59 -0.81 9.90 -4.45
C ILE A 59 0.49 9.23 -4.93
N ALA A 60 0.70 7.95 -4.64
CA ALA A 60 1.89 7.20 -5.04
C ALA A 60 2.07 7.21 -6.56
N LEU A 61 1.00 6.97 -7.34
CA LEU A 61 1.05 7.04 -8.80
C LEU A 61 1.44 8.43 -9.31
N LYS A 62 0.89 9.50 -8.71
CA LYS A 62 1.25 10.88 -9.08
C LYS A 62 2.73 11.16 -8.81
N LEU A 63 3.24 10.70 -7.67
CA LEU A 63 4.66 10.85 -7.32
C LEU A 63 5.55 10.06 -8.28
N TYR A 64 5.24 8.78 -8.51
CA TYR A 64 5.98 7.91 -9.44
C TYR A 64 6.06 8.51 -10.84
N ARG A 65 4.91 8.87 -11.43
CA ARG A 65 4.83 9.47 -12.76
C ARG A 65 5.55 10.81 -12.86
N LYS A 66 5.68 11.55 -11.77
CA LYS A 66 6.33 12.87 -11.75
C LYS A 66 7.84 12.78 -11.55
N TYR A 67 8.31 11.91 -10.65
CA TYR A 67 9.69 11.93 -10.15
C TYR A 67 10.56 10.79 -10.67
N ILE A 68 9.98 9.67 -11.12
CA ILE A 68 10.75 8.57 -11.73
C ILE A 68 10.95 8.86 -13.22
N ILE A 69 12.22 8.90 -13.64
CA ILE A 69 12.60 9.23 -15.03
C ILE A 69 12.31 8.04 -15.95
N ASN A 70 12.90 6.88 -15.64
CA ASN A 70 12.75 5.64 -16.40
C ASN A 70 11.55 4.84 -15.87
N LYS A 71 10.36 5.23 -16.30
CA LYS A 71 9.11 4.60 -15.84
C LYS A 71 8.95 3.23 -16.47
N ASP A 72 8.61 2.25 -15.65
CA ASP A 72 8.19 0.93 -16.08
C ASP A 72 6.73 0.71 -15.65
N ASN A 73 5.89 0.28 -16.59
CA ASN A 73 4.50 -0.05 -16.33
C ASN A 73 4.38 -1.19 -15.30
N ARG A 74 5.35 -2.10 -15.25
CA ARG A 74 5.41 -3.17 -14.25
C ARG A 74 5.59 -2.59 -12.84
N ASP A 75 6.59 -1.74 -12.64
CA ASP A 75 6.85 -1.06 -11.36
C ASP A 75 5.68 -0.18 -10.93
N GLU A 76 5.04 0.51 -11.88
CA GLU A 76 3.85 1.32 -11.59
C GLU A 76 2.70 0.45 -11.02
N ARG A 77 2.48 -0.74 -11.59
CA ARG A 77 1.46 -1.69 -11.10
C ARG A 77 1.83 -2.27 -9.74
N ILE A 78 3.10 -2.65 -9.54
CA ILE A 78 3.61 -3.15 -8.26
C ILE A 78 3.39 -2.10 -7.17
N LEU A 79 3.78 -0.85 -7.43
CA LEU A 79 3.61 0.26 -6.50
C LEU A 79 2.15 0.49 -6.16
N TYR A 80 1.27 0.52 -7.17
CA TYR A 80 -0.14 0.79 -6.94
C TYR A 80 -0.83 -0.34 -6.16
N LEU A 81 -0.59 -1.61 -6.53
CA LEU A 81 -1.13 -2.75 -5.80
C LEU A 81 -0.63 -2.77 -4.34
N SER A 82 0.65 -2.48 -4.13
CA SER A 82 1.22 -2.38 -2.78
C SER A 82 0.57 -1.25 -1.98
N ALA A 83 0.38 -0.08 -2.58
CA ALA A 83 -0.27 1.05 -1.93
C ALA A 83 -1.73 0.74 -1.55
N LEU A 84 -2.45 0.03 -2.42
CA LEU A 84 -3.82 -0.40 -2.17
C LEU A 84 -3.93 -1.44 -1.06
N THR A 85 -2.86 -2.18 -0.75
CA THR A 85 -2.89 -3.31 0.19
C THR A 85 -1.95 -3.16 1.39
N HIS A 86 -1.23 -2.04 1.53
CA HIS A 86 -0.20 -1.87 2.57
C HIS A 86 -0.71 -2.03 4.02
N ASP A 87 -1.99 -1.75 4.27
CA ASP A 87 -2.66 -1.86 5.58
C ASP A 87 -3.66 -3.05 5.61
N ILE A 88 -3.59 -4.01 4.66
CA ILE A 88 -4.56 -5.12 4.48
C ILE A 88 -4.75 -6.00 5.74
N LYS A 89 -3.74 -6.05 6.61
CA LYS A 89 -3.74 -6.76 7.90
C LYS A 89 -3.60 -5.83 9.10
N LYS A 90 -4.24 -4.65 9.05
CA LYS A 90 -4.02 -3.55 10.00
C LYS A 90 -4.15 -3.93 11.47
N ILE A 91 -5.05 -4.85 11.79
CA ILE A 91 -5.38 -5.22 13.16
C ILE A 91 -4.43 -6.27 13.75
N ASP A 92 -3.61 -6.92 12.91
CA ASP A 92 -2.61 -7.86 13.39
C ASP A 92 -1.46 -7.16 14.11
N LYS A 93 -0.95 -7.85 15.14
CA LYS A 93 0.33 -7.48 15.73
C LYS A 93 1.41 -7.59 14.65
N LYS A 94 2.20 -6.53 14.47
CA LYS A 94 3.14 -6.39 13.35
C LYS A 94 2.43 -6.42 11.97
N HIS A 95 1.35 -5.65 11.82
CA HIS A 95 0.54 -5.58 10.58
C HIS A 95 1.33 -5.52 9.27
N SER A 96 2.44 -4.79 9.19
CA SER A 96 3.25 -4.74 7.96
C SER A 96 3.83 -6.11 7.59
N GLN A 97 4.29 -6.89 8.58
CA GLN A 97 4.78 -8.25 8.36
C GLN A 97 3.63 -9.20 8.01
N ALA A 98 2.55 -9.17 8.80
CA ALA A 98 1.38 -10.00 8.54
C ALA A 98 0.75 -9.71 7.16
N GLY A 99 0.71 -8.45 6.75
CA GLY A 99 0.23 -8.03 5.43
C GLY A 99 1.12 -8.56 4.31
N ALA A 100 2.45 -8.47 4.45
CA ALA A 100 3.38 -9.01 3.47
C ALA A 100 3.24 -10.53 3.32
N ASP A 101 3.13 -11.26 4.44
CA ASP A 101 2.93 -12.71 4.43
C ASP A 101 1.57 -13.09 3.82
N TRP A 102 0.54 -12.29 4.09
CA TRP A 102 -0.76 -12.49 3.47
C TRP A 102 -0.71 -12.28 1.96
N ILE A 103 0.00 -11.25 1.48
CA ILE A 103 0.19 -11.01 0.04
C ILE A 103 0.86 -12.21 -0.62
N ARG A 104 1.99 -12.70 -0.07
CA ARG A 104 2.69 -13.88 -0.60
C ARG A 104 1.77 -15.08 -0.80
N ASN A 105 0.88 -15.30 0.15
CA ASN A 105 0.04 -16.49 0.17
C ASN A 105 -1.26 -16.37 -0.64
N ASN A 106 -1.74 -15.15 -0.93
CA ASN A 106 -3.10 -14.96 -1.45
C ASN A 106 -3.16 -14.17 -2.76
N ILE A 107 -2.15 -13.37 -3.12
CA ILE A 107 -2.28 -12.47 -4.27
C ILE A 107 -2.38 -13.23 -5.61
N GLY A 108 -1.75 -14.40 -5.69
CA GLY A 108 -1.82 -15.30 -6.84
C GLY A 108 -3.22 -15.84 -7.12
N ASP A 109 -4.18 -15.70 -6.20
CA ASP A 109 -5.58 -16.05 -6.44
C ASP A 109 -6.34 -15.00 -7.24
N PHE A 110 -5.82 -13.77 -7.31
CA PHE A 110 -6.47 -12.65 -7.97
C PHE A 110 -5.83 -12.31 -9.32
N PHE A 111 -4.56 -12.65 -9.51
CA PHE A 111 -3.78 -12.38 -10.72
C PHE A 111 -3.00 -13.62 -11.15
N GLU A 112 -2.74 -13.75 -12.46
CA GLU A 112 -1.59 -14.50 -12.93
C GLU A 112 -0.37 -13.58 -12.79
N ILE A 113 0.37 -13.73 -11.69
CA ILE A 113 1.46 -12.84 -11.26
C ILE A 113 2.70 -13.69 -10.96
N SER A 114 3.88 -13.19 -11.32
CA SER A 114 5.15 -13.89 -11.10
C SER A 114 5.58 -13.86 -9.63
N ASP A 115 6.31 -14.88 -9.17
CA ASP A 115 6.83 -14.92 -7.79
C ASP A 115 7.72 -13.70 -7.47
N ASP A 116 8.47 -13.19 -8.45
CA ASP A 116 9.27 -11.97 -8.33
C ASP A 116 8.37 -10.74 -8.06
N ASP A 117 7.28 -10.59 -8.80
CA ASP A 117 6.32 -9.49 -8.57
C ASP A 117 5.60 -9.63 -7.23
N ILE A 118 5.24 -10.85 -6.84
CA ILE A 118 4.65 -11.13 -5.52
C ILE A 118 5.60 -10.66 -4.42
N GLU A 119 6.88 -11.03 -4.50
CA GLU A 119 7.87 -10.64 -3.50
C GLU A 119 8.08 -9.13 -3.46
N LYS A 120 8.14 -8.47 -4.63
CA LYS A 120 8.26 -7.00 -4.69
C LYS A 120 7.07 -6.30 -4.03
N VAL A 121 5.84 -6.74 -4.29
CA VAL A 121 4.65 -6.22 -3.62
C VAL A 121 4.74 -6.46 -2.11
N ALA A 122 5.12 -7.68 -1.70
CA ALA A 122 5.26 -8.03 -0.29
C ALA A 122 6.35 -7.20 0.43
N LEU A 123 7.48 -6.91 -0.23
CA LEU A 123 8.54 -6.04 0.31
C LEU A 123 8.03 -4.61 0.52
N LEU A 124 7.34 -4.03 -0.46
CA LEU A 124 6.74 -2.70 -0.31
C LEU A 124 5.77 -2.68 0.87
N VAL A 125 4.87 -3.65 0.98
CA VAL A 125 3.93 -3.79 2.11
C VAL A 125 4.68 -3.96 3.44
N ARG A 126 5.76 -4.74 3.48
CA ARG A 126 6.55 -4.95 4.69
C ARG A 126 7.22 -3.68 5.19
N TYR A 127 7.74 -2.87 4.27
CA TYR A 127 8.61 -1.73 4.58
C TYR A 127 7.94 -0.36 4.49
N HIS A 128 6.66 -0.26 4.15
CA HIS A 128 5.93 1.01 4.03
C HIS A 128 5.90 1.92 5.29
N LYS A 129 6.30 1.41 6.46
CA LYS A 129 6.46 2.17 7.73
C LYS A 129 7.84 2.01 8.36
N SER A 130 8.79 1.40 7.66
CA SER A 130 10.14 1.13 8.20
C SER A 130 11.04 2.35 8.07
N SER A 131 11.96 2.51 9.02
CA SER A 131 13.04 3.50 8.95
C SER A 131 14.02 3.17 7.82
N VAL A 132 14.73 4.17 7.30
CA VAL A 132 15.77 3.99 6.27
C VAL A 132 16.80 2.94 6.64
N LYS A 133 17.29 2.96 7.89
CA LYS A 133 18.25 1.97 8.41
C LYS A 133 17.77 0.52 8.30
N LYS A 134 16.45 0.30 8.21
CA LYS A 134 15.87 -1.04 8.03
C LYS A 134 15.71 -1.45 6.58
N ILE A 135 15.93 -0.55 5.62
CA ILE A 135 15.83 -0.83 4.19
C ILE A 135 17.15 -0.60 3.44
N GLU A 136 18.14 0.03 4.06
CA GLU A 136 19.46 0.34 3.45
C GLU A 136 20.22 -0.88 2.92
N HIS A 137 19.88 -2.08 3.39
CA HIS A 137 20.47 -3.34 2.91
C HIS A 137 19.84 -3.87 1.61
N ILE A 138 18.73 -3.30 1.16
CA ILE A 138 18.09 -3.67 -0.11
C ILE A 138 18.97 -3.13 -1.24
N GLN A 139 19.57 -4.04 -2.02
CA GLN A 139 20.50 -3.67 -3.10
C GLN A 139 19.77 -3.16 -4.36
N ASP A 140 18.50 -3.55 -4.53
CA ASP A 140 17.68 -3.11 -5.66
C ASP A 140 17.22 -1.66 -5.46
N LYS A 141 17.86 -0.74 -6.18
CA LYS A 141 17.56 0.69 -6.15
C LYS A 141 16.13 1.01 -6.60
N ASN A 142 15.60 0.25 -7.56
CA ASN A 142 14.23 0.50 -8.04
C ASN A 142 13.24 0.19 -6.91
N ILE A 143 13.42 -0.92 -6.19
CA ILE A 143 12.58 -1.28 -5.04
C ILE A 143 12.68 -0.26 -3.90
N LEU A 144 13.88 0.26 -3.64
CA LEU A 144 14.06 1.35 -2.68
C LEU A 144 13.25 2.59 -3.07
N ASP A 145 13.35 3.05 -4.31
CA ASP A 145 12.59 4.21 -4.79
C ASP A 145 11.07 4.00 -4.65
N LEU A 146 10.58 2.80 -4.97
CA LEU A 146 9.16 2.46 -4.80
C LEU A 146 8.72 2.44 -3.33
N ILE A 147 9.54 1.90 -2.42
CA ILE A 147 9.28 1.95 -0.97
C ILE A 147 9.20 3.39 -0.48
N LEU A 148 10.14 4.24 -0.89
CA LEU A 148 10.18 5.66 -0.51
C LEU A 148 8.94 6.41 -1.00
N ILE A 149 8.54 6.20 -2.26
CA ILE A 149 7.31 6.78 -2.81
C ILE A 149 6.09 6.35 -2.00
N LEU A 150 5.98 5.06 -1.66
CA LEU A 150 4.88 4.54 -0.85
C LEU A 150 4.85 5.17 0.56
N GLN A 151 6.01 5.32 1.21
CA GLN A 151 6.12 5.95 2.53
C GLN A 151 5.68 7.42 2.53
N ILE A 152 6.11 8.17 1.50
CA ILE A 152 5.71 9.56 1.30
C ILE A 152 4.20 9.63 1.05
N ALA A 153 3.68 8.77 0.17
CA ALA A 153 2.26 8.72 -0.14
C ALA A 153 1.38 8.38 1.09
N ASP A 154 1.77 7.41 1.91
CA ASP A 154 1.08 7.02 3.16
C ASP A 154 1.12 8.17 4.20
N SER A 155 2.17 8.99 4.17
CA SER A 155 2.26 10.17 5.04
C SER A 155 1.36 11.31 4.55
N LEU A 156 1.33 11.57 3.24
CA LEU A 156 0.52 12.61 2.61
C LEU A 156 -0.97 12.28 2.63
N SER A 157 -1.37 11.02 2.47
CA SER A 157 -2.78 10.61 2.52
C SER A 157 -3.40 10.89 3.88
N LYS A 158 -2.70 10.57 4.98
CA LYS A 158 -3.15 10.92 6.35
C LYS A 158 -3.31 12.42 6.55
N PHE A 159 -2.49 13.22 5.90
CA PHE A 159 -2.61 14.68 5.96
C PHE A 159 -3.85 15.16 5.21
N ARG A 160 -4.08 14.63 4.00
CA ARG A 160 -5.29 14.93 3.21
C ARG A 160 -6.57 14.41 3.87
N GLU A 161 -6.53 13.30 4.60
CA GLU A 161 -7.67 12.87 5.41
C GLU A 161 -7.95 13.85 6.53
N LYS A 162 -6.93 14.27 7.30
CA LYS A 162 -7.07 15.29 8.34
C LYS A 162 -7.57 16.62 7.77
N SER A 163 -7.19 16.94 6.54
CA SER A 163 -7.60 18.16 5.85
C SER A 163 -9.08 18.28 5.54
N VAL A 164 -9.71 17.15 5.23
CA VAL A 164 -11.14 17.09 4.93
C VAL A 164 -11.96 17.32 6.22
N TYR A 165 -11.33 17.14 7.39
CA TYR A 165 -11.96 17.37 8.71
C TYR A 165 -11.48 18.64 9.43
N LYS A 166 -10.37 19.28 9.00
CA LYS A 166 -9.87 20.59 9.47
C LYS A 166 -9.00 21.22 8.37
N GLU A 167 -9.20 22.50 8.04
CA GLU A 167 -8.42 23.25 7.04
C GLU A 167 -6.91 22.92 7.04
N ILE A 168 -6.33 22.80 5.85
CA ILE A 168 -4.89 22.54 5.64
C ILE A 168 -4.10 23.81 5.93
N ASP A 169 -3.21 23.70 6.90
CA ASP A 169 -2.06 24.59 7.01
C ASP A 169 -0.94 24.10 6.07
N HIS A 170 -0.69 24.85 5.00
CA HIS A 170 0.32 24.55 3.99
C HIS A 170 1.76 24.59 4.52
N ASP A 171 2.05 25.41 5.53
CA ASP A 171 3.39 25.48 6.14
C ASP A 171 3.66 24.24 6.99
N LYS A 172 2.63 23.72 7.67
CA LYS A 172 2.70 22.45 8.39
C LYS A 172 2.96 21.27 7.45
N LEU A 173 2.38 21.29 6.24
CA LEU A 173 2.64 20.28 5.21
C LEU A 173 4.10 20.32 4.75
N LYS A 174 4.61 21.51 4.41
CA LYS A 174 5.99 21.70 3.97
C LYS A 174 6.98 21.22 5.05
N LYS A 175 6.71 21.56 6.32
CA LYS A 175 7.51 21.09 7.46
C LYS A 175 7.48 19.57 7.61
N LYS A 176 6.32 18.92 7.47
CA LYS A 176 6.19 17.46 7.52
C LYS A 176 6.97 16.77 6.40
N LEU A 177 6.93 17.33 5.20
CA LEU A 177 7.68 16.86 4.04
C LEU A 177 9.17 16.98 4.27
N ILE A 178 9.62 18.11 4.83
CA ILE A 178 11.02 18.31 5.23
C ILE A 178 11.41 17.32 6.33
N GLU A 179 10.62 17.13 7.38
CA GLU A 179 10.89 16.15 8.45
C GLU A 179 11.04 14.73 7.90
N VAL A 180 10.17 14.35 6.96
CA VAL A 180 10.24 13.06 6.27
C VAL A 180 11.51 12.98 5.43
N ILE A 181 11.82 13.98 4.59
CA ILE A 181 13.05 14.06 3.78
C ILE A 181 14.31 14.01 4.67
N GLU A 182 14.36 14.77 5.75
CA GLU A 182 15.48 14.81 6.70
C GLU A 182 15.64 13.51 7.47
N SER A 183 14.54 12.80 7.75
CA SER A 183 14.60 11.46 8.33
C SER A 183 15.24 10.44 7.38
N PHE A 184 15.32 10.75 6.07
CA PHE A 184 16.05 9.94 5.11
C PHE A 184 17.57 10.21 5.08
N ASN A 185 18.03 11.31 5.67
CA ASN A 185 19.44 11.76 5.63
C ASN A 185 20.21 11.54 6.96
N LYS A 186 19.66 10.77 7.92
CA LYS A 186 20.24 10.48 9.26
C LYS A 186 20.35 8.99 9.57
#